data_AF-A0A7Y1UAJ1-F1
#
_entry.id   AF-A0A7Y1UAJ1-F1
#
_cell.length_a   1.000
_cell.length_b   1.000
_cell.length_c   1.000
_cell.angle_alpha   90.00
_cell.angle_beta   90.00
_cell.angle_gamma   90.00
#
_symmetry.space_group_name_H-M   'P 1'
#
loop_
_entity.id
_entity.type
_entity.pdbx_description
1 polymer ?
#
loop_
_entity_poly.entity_id
_entity_poly.type
_entity_poly.pdbx_seq_one_letter_code
_entity_poly.pdbx_strand_id
1 'polypeptide(L)'
;MRSVRYAITLSLSILSLTLSAQEPECGTHRTQTQGGWGTSASGNNPGAYRDANFNLAFPDGIILGCEQTVAFTSSSAVEEFLPSGGSPAALSASYVDPSDLNNVLIGQTLALTLSVGFDLYDPSFSNS
;
A
#
# COMPACT_ATOMS: atom_id res chain seq x y z
N MET A 1 -1.73 19.35 83.08
CA MET A 1 -0.57 19.11 82.18
C MET A 1 -0.77 17.80 81.45
N ARG A 2 -1.03 17.85 80.13
CA ARG A 2 -0.79 16.75 79.19
C ARG A 2 -0.83 17.35 77.77
N SER A 3 0.35 17.62 77.22
CA SER A 3 0.50 18.09 75.84
C SER A 3 0.26 16.93 74.89
N VAL A 4 -0.74 17.05 74.02
CA VAL A 4 -0.96 16.14 72.89
C VAL A 4 -0.28 16.76 71.68
N ARG A 5 0.75 16.09 71.15
CA ARG A 5 1.43 16.49 69.91
C ARG A 5 0.79 15.72 68.75
N TYR A 6 0.15 16.44 67.82
CA TYR A 6 -0.33 15.87 66.57
C TYR A 6 0.82 15.83 65.56
N ALA A 7 1.27 14.64 65.18
CA ALA A 7 2.18 14.46 64.06
C ALA A 7 1.34 14.33 62.78
N ILE A 8 1.41 15.34 61.91
CA ILE A 8 0.78 15.31 60.58
C ILE A 8 1.77 14.62 59.64
N THR A 9 1.50 13.36 59.27
CA THR A 9 2.27 12.64 58.26
C THR A 9 1.74 13.00 56.87
N LEU A 10 2.49 13.83 56.14
CA LEU A 10 2.20 14.16 54.74
C LEU A 10 2.70 13.01 53.84
N SER A 11 1.79 12.17 53.34
CA SER A 11 2.14 11.14 52.36
C SER A 11 2.22 11.76 50.97
N LEU A 12 3.43 11.78 50.39
CA LEU A 12 3.66 12.25 49.03
C LEU A 12 3.48 11.06 48.07
N SER A 13 2.34 10.97 47.40
CA SER A 13 2.11 9.99 46.34
C SER A 13 2.89 10.40 45.08
N ILE A 14 3.91 9.62 44.73
CA ILE A 14 4.67 9.81 43.50
C ILE A 14 3.82 9.26 42.35
N LEU A 15 3.35 10.15 41.48
CA LEU A 15 2.67 9.77 40.24
C LEU A 15 3.76 9.37 39.22
N SER A 16 3.99 8.07 39.07
CA SER A 16 4.89 7.55 38.05
C SER A 16 4.24 7.69 36.67
N LEU A 17 4.66 8.67 35.86
CA LEU A 17 4.36 8.69 34.44
C LEU A 17 5.32 7.73 33.72
N THR A 18 4.80 6.57 33.30
CA THR A 18 5.46 5.74 32.30
C THR A 18 5.25 6.38 30.93
N LEU A 19 6.27 7.06 30.40
CA LEU A 19 6.31 7.47 29.00
C LEU A 19 6.72 6.23 28.18
N SER A 20 5.72 5.53 27.63
CA SER A 20 5.99 4.53 26.59
C SER A 20 6.36 5.29 25.32
N ALA A 21 7.59 5.15 24.84
CA ALA A 21 7.88 5.42 23.44
C ALA A 21 7.16 4.32 22.65
N GLN A 22 5.91 4.56 22.27
CA GLN A 22 5.26 3.76 21.25
C GLN A 22 6.04 4.04 19.97
N GLU A 23 7.00 3.17 19.65
CA GLU A 23 7.46 3.05 18.27
C GLU A 23 6.19 3.04 17.41
N PRO A 24 6.08 3.87 16.37
CA PRO A 24 4.93 3.77 15.50
C PRO A 24 4.89 2.33 15.00
N GLU A 25 4.00 1.52 15.57
CA GLU A 25 3.70 0.19 15.08
C GLU A 25 3.37 0.44 13.62
N CYS A 26 4.17 -0.10 12.69
CA CYS A 26 4.04 0.18 11.26
C CYS A 26 2.69 -0.28 10.66
N GLY A 27 1.72 -0.64 11.51
CA GLY A 27 0.45 -1.21 11.15
C GLY A 27 0.62 -2.63 10.64
N THR A 28 -0.49 -3.18 10.16
CA THR A 28 -0.46 -4.33 9.26
C THR A 28 0.08 -3.90 7.90
N HIS A 29 0.59 -4.86 7.13
CA HIS A 29 1.09 -4.62 5.77
C HIS A 29 0.43 -5.59 4.80
N ARG A 30 -0.03 -5.07 3.65
CA ARG A 30 -0.50 -5.88 2.52
C ARG A 30 0.54 -5.79 1.41
N THR A 31 1.19 -6.91 1.12
CA THR A 31 2.09 -7.03 -0.03
C THR A 31 1.47 -8.00 -1.03
N GLN A 32 1.67 -7.70 -2.31
CA GLN A 32 1.12 -8.50 -3.40
C GLN A 32 2.16 -8.65 -4.49
N THR A 33 2.25 -9.84 -5.07
CA THR A 33 3.11 -10.06 -6.23
C THR A 33 2.44 -9.45 -7.47
N GLN A 34 3.23 -9.14 -8.49
CA GLN A 34 2.66 -8.73 -9.79
C GLN A 34 1.67 -9.77 -10.34
N GLY A 35 1.93 -11.07 -10.13
CA GLY A 35 1.00 -12.13 -10.54
C GLY A 35 -0.29 -12.13 -9.73
N GLY A 36 -0.25 -11.77 -8.44
CA GLY A 36 -1.45 -11.58 -7.63
C GLY A 36 -2.34 -10.47 -8.18
N TRP A 37 -1.74 -9.33 -8.52
CA TRP A 37 -2.44 -8.21 -9.17
C TRP A 37 -2.92 -8.52 -10.58
N GLY A 38 -2.37 -9.52 -11.26
CA GLY A 38 -2.81 -9.98 -12.58
C GLY A 38 -3.89 -11.08 -12.56
N THR A 39 -4.40 -11.45 -11.38
CA THR A 39 -5.47 -12.46 -11.31
C THR A 39 -6.83 -11.89 -11.66
N SER A 40 -7.72 -12.71 -12.23
CA SER A 40 -9.14 -12.38 -12.34
C SER A 40 -9.79 -12.28 -10.96
N ALA A 41 -10.77 -11.38 -10.81
CA ALA A 41 -11.47 -11.20 -9.55
C ALA A 41 -12.18 -12.47 -9.08
N SER A 42 -11.83 -12.93 -7.86
CA SER A 42 -12.47 -14.06 -7.21
C SER A 42 -12.31 -13.99 -5.70
N GLY A 43 -13.43 -13.99 -4.98
CA GLY A 43 -13.45 -13.82 -3.52
C GLY A 43 -12.73 -12.53 -3.11
N ASN A 44 -11.79 -12.64 -2.17
CA ASN A 44 -11.01 -11.52 -1.65
C ASN A 44 -9.57 -11.49 -2.21
N ASN A 45 -9.36 -12.02 -3.42
CA ASN A 45 -8.03 -11.99 -4.04
C ASN A 45 -7.64 -10.56 -4.47
N PRO A 46 -6.36 -10.33 -4.82
CA PRO A 46 -5.91 -8.99 -5.22
C PRO A 46 -6.59 -8.48 -6.49
N GLY A 47 -6.93 -9.35 -7.44
CA GLY A 47 -7.72 -9.00 -8.62
C GLY A 47 -9.08 -8.41 -8.27
N ALA A 48 -9.79 -8.98 -7.29
CA ALA A 48 -11.07 -8.45 -6.82
C ALA A 48 -10.93 -7.07 -6.19
N TYR A 49 -9.88 -6.86 -5.40
CA TYR A 49 -9.60 -5.53 -4.83
C TYR A 49 -9.25 -4.50 -5.91
N ARG A 50 -8.42 -4.90 -6.88
CA ARG A 50 -8.04 -4.07 -8.03
C ARG A 50 -9.30 -3.64 -8.80
N ASP A 51 -10.16 -4.58 -9.19
CA ASP A 51 -11.38 -4.29 -9.94
C ASP A 51 -12.34 -3.36 -9.21
N ALA A 52 -12.49 -3.55 -7.90
CA ALA A 52 -13.40 -2.74 -7.10
C ALA A 52 -12.91 -1.28 -6.92
N ASN A 53 -11.60 -1.06 -6.86
CA ASN A 53 -11.03 0.21 -6.40
C ASN A 53 -10.22 0.96 -7.46
N PHE A 54 -9.89 0.36 -8.61
CA PHE A 54 -8.97 0.94 -9.58
C PHE A 54 -9.38 2.36 -10.02
N ASN A 55 -10.63 2.55 -10.45
CA ASN A 55 -11.10 3.86 -10.91
C ASN A 55 -11.15 4.93 -9.81
N LEU A 56 -11.21 4.52 -8.54
CA LEU A 56 -11.25 5.43 -7.40
C LEU A 56 -9.83 5.82 -6.96
N ALA A 57 -8.90 4.86 -6.97
CA ALA A 57 -7.50 5.09 -6.63
C ALA A 57 -6.70 5.74 -7.78
N PHE A 58 -7.09 5.46 -9.04
CA PHE A 58 -6.41 5.90 -10.25
C PHE A 58 -7.43 6.50 -11.24
N PRO A 59 -8.04 7.66 -10.91
CA PRO A 59 -9.09 8.26 -11.74
C PRO A 59 -8.62 8.66 -13.15
N ASP A 60 -7.32 8.94 -13.31
CA ASP A 60 -6.68 9.26 -14.60
C ASP A 60 -5.92 8.04 -15.18
N GLY A 61 -6.10 6.85 -14.60
CA GLY A 61 -5.32 5.66 -14.90
C GLY A 61 -3.90 5.71 -14.32
N ILE A 62 -3.04 4.81 -14.80
CA ILE A 62 -1.63 4.71 -14.40
C ILE A 62 -0.76 4.99 -15.62
N ILE A 63 0.22 5.89 -15.48
CA ILE A 63 1.23 6.15 -16.51
C ILE A 63 2.60 5.85 -15.91
N LEU A 64 3.34 4.92 -16.53
CA LEU A 64 4.70 4.57 -16.14
C LEU A 64 5.68 5.10 -17.18
N GLY A 65 6.74 5.78 -16.74
CA GLY A 65 7.76 6.35 -17.61
C GLY A 65 7.67 7.88 -17.73
N CYS A 66 8.47 8.45 -18.65
CA CYS A 66 8.58 9.90 -18.87
C CYS A 66 8.48 10.24 -20.36
N GLU A 67 9.60 10.18 -21.11
CA GLU A 67 9.61 10.46 -22.57
C GLU A 67 8.83 9.40 -23.35
N GLN A 68 9.02 8.14 -22.97
CA GLN A 68 8.24 7.01 -23.42
C GLN A 68 7.50 6.42 -22.24
N THR A 69 6.26 6.04 -22.47
CA THR A 69 5.32 5.70 -21.40
C THR A 69 4.59 4.39 -21.67
N VAL A 70 4.21 3.70 -20.60
CA VAL A 70 3.20 2.64 -20.64
C VAL A 70 2.02 3.11 -19.81
N ALA A 71 0.87 3.30 -20.46
CA ALA A 71 -0.37 3.71 -19.81
C ALA A 71 -1.30 2.52 -19.61
N PHE A 72 -1.93 2.45 -18.43
CA PHE A 72 -2.99 1.52 -18.09
C PHE A 72 -4.24 2.32 -17.75
N THR A 73 -5.26 2.23 -18.59
CA THR A 73 -6.48 3.05 -18.50
C THR A 73 -7.57 2.40 -17.66
N SER A 74 -7.43 1.11 -17.34
CA SER A 74 -8.46 0.33 -16.64
C SER A 74 -7.88 -0.82 -15.83
N SER A 75 -8.69 -1.34 -14.89
CA SER A 75 -8.37 -2.54 -14.13
C SER A 75 -8.16 -3.78 -15.01
N SER A 76 -8.92 -3.92 -16.10
CA SER A 76 -8.77 -5.06 -17.02
C SER A 76 -7.46 -4.99 -17.80
N ALA A 77 -7.01 -3.80 -18.20
CA ALA A 77 -5.70 -3.64 -18.83
C ALA A 77 -4.55 -4.06 -17.91
N VAL A 78 -4.68 -3.80 -16.60
CA VAL A 78 -3.74 -4.28 -15.59
C VAL A 78 -3.81 -5.81 -15.44
N GLU A 79 -5.02 -6.40 -15.44
CA GLU A 79 -5.21 -7.86 -15.42
C GLU A 79 -4.51 -8.53 -16.60
N GLU A 80 -4.74 -8.02 -17.80
CA GLU A 80 -4.24 -8.60 -19.04
C GLU A 80 -2.72 -8.48 -19.15
N PHE A 81 -2.15 -7.39 -18.64
CA PHE A 81 -0.71 -7.16 -18.69
C PHE A 81 0.08 -7.93 -17.62
N LEU A 82 -0.51 -8.16 -16.45
CA LEU A 82 0.20 -8.81 -15.33
C LEU A 82 -0.10 -10.32 -15.26
N PRO A 83 0.90 -11.15 -14.92
CA PRO A 83 2.31 -10.80 -14.73
C PRO A 83 3.06 -10.55 -16.05
N SER A 84 3.95 -9.57 -16.08
CA SER A 84 4.87 -9.32 -17.19
C SER A 84 6.27 -9.86 -16.87
N GLY A 85 6.75 -10.76 -17.72
CA GLY A 85 8.06 -11.42 -17.60
C GLY A 85 9.15 -10.81 -18.49
N GLY A 86 10.12 -11.64 -18.87
CA GLY A 86 11.21 -11.24 -19.77
C GLY A 86 12.33 -10.44 -19.09
N SER A 87 13.22 -9.88 -19.91
CA SER A 87 14.35 -9.07 -19.44
C SER A 87 13.92 -7.62 -19.23
N PRO A 88 14.47 -6.92 -18.22
CA PRO A 88 14.28 -5.49 -18.10
C PRO A 88 14.94 -4.78 -19.29
N ALA A 89 14.21 -3.87 -19.93
CA ALA A 89 14.70 -3.12 -21.08
C ALA A 89 14.16 -1.68 -21.06
N ALA A 90 14.89 -0.76 -21.71
CA ALA A 90 14.36 0.55 -22.03
C ALA A 90 13.18 0.41 -23.01
N LEU A 91 12.20 1.29 -22.89
CA LEU A 91 11.14 1.39 -23.88
C LEU A 91 11.74 1.88 -25.21
N SER A 92 11.14 1.48 -26.32
CA SER A 92 11.45 2.01 -27.66
C SER A 92 10.31 2.85 -28.26
N ALA A 93 9.12 2.80 -27.65
CA ALA A 93 7.94 3.59 -27.98
C ALA A 93 7.04 3.75 -26.73
N SER A 94 5.98 4.55 -26.85
CA SER A 94 4.91 4.60 -25.85
C SER A 94 3.82 3.58 -26.18
N TYR A 95 3.19 3.04 -25.14
CA TYR A 95 2.14 2.02 -25.20
C TYR A 95 0.92 2.47 -24.39
N VAL A 96 -0.26 2.07 -24.84
CA VAL A 96 -1.53 2.22 -24.12
C VAL A 96 -2.17 0.85 -24.05
N ASP A 97 -2.42 0.37 -22.82
CA ASP A 97 -2.98 -0.93 -22.50
C ASP A 97 -2.32 -2.10 -23.26
N PRO A 98 -0.97 -2.22 -23.26
CA PRO A 98 -0.32 -3.34 -23.94
C PRO A 98 -0.60 -4.65 -23.19
N SER A 99 -0.86 -5.74 -23.91
CA SER A 99 -0.99 -7.08 -23.32
C SER A 99 0.20 -8.00 -23.64
N ASP A 100 1.02 -7.63 -24.61
CA ASP A 100 2.09 -8.42 -25.21
C ASP A 100 3.49 -7.81 -25.03
N LEU A 101 3.59 -6.71 -24.27
CA LEU A 101 4.86 -6.13 -23.86
C LEU A 101 5.52 -6.95 -22.73
N ASN A 102 6.58 -7.68 -23.07
CA ASN A 102 7.36 -8.47 -22.11
C ASN A 102 8.49 -7.63 -21.51
N ASN A 103 8.26 -7.04 -20.33
CA ASN A 103 9.27 -6.27 -19.61
C ASN A 103 9.04 -6.37 -18.09
N VAL A 104 9.83 -7.20 -17.42
CA VAL A 104 9.69 -7.48 -15.98
C VAL A 104 9.81 -6.23 -15.12
N LEU A 105 10.57 -5.22 -15.55
CA LEU A 105 10.68 -3.97 -14.79
C LEU A 105 9.35 -3.22 -14.80
N ILE A 106 8.68 -3.12 -15.95
CA ILE A 106 7.35 -2.50 -16.04
C ILE A 106 6.33 -3.27 -15.20
N GLY A 107 6.35 -4.61 -15.25
CA GLY A 107 5.47 -5.45 -14.43
C GLY A 107 5.63 -5.22 -12.92
N GLN A 108 6.88 -5.15 -12.44
CA GLN A 108 7.16 -4.89 -11.03
C GLN A 108 6.86 -3.44 -10.62
N THR A 109 7.16 -2.48 -11.50
CA THR A 109 6.81 -1.07 -11.26
C THR A 109 5.30 -0.89 -11.18
N LEU A 110 4.52 -1.50 -12.08
CA LEU A 110 3.07 -1.46 -12.03
C LEU A 110 2.53 -2.06 -10.72
N ALA A 111 3.05 -3.21 -10.30
CA ALA A 111 2.66 -3.85 -9.04
C ALA A 111 2.96 -2.98 -7.81
N LEU A 112 4.11 -2.29 -7.81
CA LEU A 112 4.45 -1.33 -6.76
C LEU A 112 3.53 -0.11 -6.79
N THR A 113 3.24 0.43 -7.97
CA THR A 113 2.33 1.57 -8.15
C THR A 113 0.93 1.24 -7.64
N LEU A 114 0.39 0.05 -7.95
CA LEU A 114 -0.89 -0.42 -7.40
C LEU A 114 -0.85 -0.46 -5.88
N SER A 115 0.19 -1.06 -5.30
CA SER A 115 0.30 -1.21 -3.85
C SER A 115 0.36 0.14 -3.13
N VAL A 116 1.16 1.08 -3.63
CA VAL A 116 1.28 2.43 -3.05
C VAL A 116 0.03 3.27 -3.30
N GLY A 117 -0.54 3.21 -4.51
CA GLY A 117 -1.74 3.98 -4.84
C GLY A 117 -2.96 3.51 -4.05
N PHE A 118 -3.12 2.19 -3.84
CA PHE A 118 -4.20 1.68 -3.00
C PHE A 118 -4.03 1.99 -1.51
N ASP A 119 -2.79 1.99 -1.00
CA ASP A 119 -2.50 2.41 0.38
C ASP A 119 -2.82 3.90 0.61
N LEU A 120 -2.52 4.75 -0.38
CA LEU A 120 -2.87 6.18 -0.34
C LEU A 120 -4.38 6.43 -0.46
N TYR A 121 -5.09 5.58 -1.19
CA TYR A 121 -6.54 5.68 -1.40
C TYR A 121 -7.35 5.14 -0.21
N ASP A 122 -6.97 3.98 0.34
CA ASP A 122 -7.66 3.31 1.44
C ASP A 122 -6.72 3.19 2.66
N PRO A 123 -6.94 3.97 3.74
CA PRO A 123 -6.16 3.89 4.97
C PRO A 123 -6.22 2.51 5.67
N SER A 124 -7.17 1.67 5.29
CA SER A 124 -7.33 0.30 5.78
C SER A 124 -6.84 -0.77 4.80
N PHE A 125 -6.19 -0.37 3.70
CA PHE A 125 -5.71 -1.27 2.65
C PHE A 125 -4.92 -2.46 3.20
N SER A 126 -4.10 -2.24 4.20
CA SER A 126 -3.31 -3.29 4.85
C SER A 126 -4.11 -4.43 5.49
N ASN A 127 -5.39 -4.21 5.81
CA ASN A 127 -6.31 -5.19 6.41
C ASN A 127 -7.36 -5.72 5.42
N SER A 128 -7.29 -5.31 4.15
CA SER A 128 -8.26 -5.64 3.10
C SER A 128 -7.90 -6.87 2.27
#